data_AF-A0A537KSQ2-F1
#
_entry.id   AF-A0A537KSQ2-F1
#
_cell.length_a   1.000
_cell.length_b   1.000
_cell.length_c   1.000
_cell.angle_alpha   90.00
_cell.angle_beta   90.00
_cell.angle_gamma   90.00
#
_symmetry.space_group_name_H-M   'P 1'
#
loop_
_entity.id
_entity.type
_entity.pdbx_description
1 polymer ?
#
loop_
_entity_poly.entity_id
_entity_poly.type
_entity_poly.pdbx_seq_one_letter_code
_entity_poly.pdbx_strand_id
1 'polypeptide(L)'
;MGDLFDIYTIIFLALAVFIFLRLRSVLGQRTGRERPPYDPYSAREAARSSTNDNVVTLPPRPTDAAVKPVADAEPAERWKGIAEPGSAAAVGLDAVLAQDPSFDPKHFLTGARAAYEMIVTAYAQGDRRALKNLLSKDVYDGFEAAIKERETRGEKAETRFVSIDKSDIVGAEVKGKTAQV
;
A
#
# COMPACT_ATOMS: atom_id res chain seq x y z
N MET A 1 12.11 58.74 -21.34
CA MET A 1 11.60 57.65 -20.49
C MET A 1 11.65 56.35 -21.29
N GLY A 2 12.81 55.69 -21.36
CA GLY A 2 12.99 54.50 -22.23
C GLY A 2 14.05 53.48 -21.76
N ASP A 3 15.08 53.88 -21.01
CA ASP A 3 16.23 52.99 -20.77
C ASP A 3 16.03 51.88 -19.72
N LEU A 4 15.14 52.07 -18.73
CA LEU A 4 14.96 51.08 -17.66
C LEU A 4 14.10 49.88 -18.09
N PHE A 5 13.13 50.07 -18.99
CA PHE A 5 12.30 48.98 -19.47
C PHE A 5 13.03 48.11 -20.50
N ASP A 6 13.93 48.69 -21.30
CA ASP A 6 14.76 47.93 -22.24
C ASP A 6 15.75 47.01 -21.50
N ILE A 7 16.40 47.49 -20.43
CA ILE A 7 17.35 46.64 -19.69
C ILE A 7 16.65 45.46 -19.01
N TYR A 8 15.47 45.66 -18.42
CA TYR A 8 14.69 44.55 -17.85
C TYR A 8 14.19 43.58 -18.93
N THR A 9 13.77 44.09 -20.08
CA THR A 9 13.30 43.25 -21.21
C THR A 9 14.43 42.41 -21.77
N ILE A 10 15.64 42.99 -21.93
CA ILE A 10 16.84 42.28 -22.38
C ILE A 10 17.27 41.21 -21.36
N ILE A 11 17.26 41.53 -20.06
CA ILE A 11 17.58 40.56 -19.00
C ILE A 11 16.57 39.41 -18.98
N PHE A 12 15.28 39.70 -19.12
CA PHE A 12 14.23 38.68 -19.13
C PHE A 12 14.35 37.77 -20.36
N LEU A 13 14.68 38.34 -21.52
CA LEU A 13 14.94 37.59 -22.75
C LEU A 13 16.18 36.70 -22.62
N ALA A 14 17.26 37.21 -22.02
CA ALA A 14 18.47 36.43 -21.75
C ALA A 14 18.19 35.27 -20.78
N LEU A 15 17.39 35.52 -19.73
CA LEU A 15 16.95 34.50 -18.77
C LEU A 15 16.12 33.40 -19.46
N ALA A 16 15.17 33.79 -20.31
CA ALA A 16 14.32 32.87 -21.05
C ALA A 16 15.13 31.95 -21.97
N VAL A 17 16.08 32.51 -22.72
CA VAL A 17 17.01 31.73 -23.58
C VAL A 17 17.87 30.78 -22.74
N PHE A 18 18.40 31.25 -21.60
CA PHE A 18 19.20 30.43 -20.70
C PHE A 18 18.42 29.24 -20.15
N ILE A 19 17.17 29.45 -19.71
CA ILE A 19 16.30 28.37 -19.22
C ILE A 19 16.02 27.37 -20.34
N PHE A 20 15.73 27.84 -21.56
CA PHE A 20 15.46 26.96 -22.69
C PHE A 20 16.67 26.09 -23.06
N LEU A 21 17.87 26.67 -23.10
CA LEU A 21 19.12 25.93 -23.33
C LEU A 21 19.39 24.94 -22.20
N ARG A 22 19.14 25.33 -20.94
CA ARG A 22 19.33 24.46 -19.78
C ARG A 22 18.37 23.27 -19.82
N LEU A 23 17.09 23.49 -20.10
CA LEU A 23 16.09 22.42 -20.26
C LEU A 23 16.45 21.44 -21.37
N ARG A 24 16.92 21.95 -22.52
CA ARG A 24 17.43 21.10 -23.60
C ARG A 24 18.64 20.26 -23.17
N SER A 25 19.51 20.80 -22.33
CA SER A 25 20.70 20.10 -21.84
C SER A 25 20.39 19.01 -20.80
N VAL A 26 19.34 19.16 -19.99
CA VAL A 26 18.97 18.14 -18.99
C VAL A 26 18.14 16.99 -19.58
N LEU A 27 17.41 17.22 -20.68
CA LEU A 27 16.61 16.16 -21.32
C LEU A 27 17.46 15.11 -22.06
N GLY A 28 18.73 15.42 -22.35
CA GLY A 28 19.65 14.55 -23.10
C GLY A 28 20.73 13.85 -22.26
N GLN A 29 20.80 14.09 -20.95
CA GLN A 29 21.76 13.39 -20.09
C GLN A 29 21.13 12.10 -19.59
N ARG A 30 21.47 11.00 -20.29
CA ARG A 30 21.41 9.63 -19.76
C ARG A 30 21.94 9.66 -18.33
N THR A 31 21.05 9.55 -17.36
CA THR A 31 21.42 9.28 -15.97
C THR A 31 22.11 7.92 -15.98
N GLY A 32 23.43 7.89 -15.82
CA GLY A 32 24.26 6.68 -15.71
C GLY A 32 24.03 5.91 -14.40
N ARG A 33 22.76 5.69 -14.05
CA ARG A 33 22.31 4.90 -12.89
C ARG A 33 21.41 3.74 -13.34
N GLU A 34 21.62 3.26 -14.56
CA GLU A 34 21.07 1.96 -14.95
C GLU A 34 21.84 0.89 -14.21
N ARG A 35 21.18 0.31 -13.19
CA ARG A 35 21.58 -0.93 -12.55
C ARG A 35 21.68 -1.98 -13.67
N PRO A 36 22.79 -2.70 -13.82
CA PRO A 36 22.91 -3.69 -14.89
C PRO A 36 21.77 -4.71 -14.76
N PRO A 37 21.16 -5.13 -15.89
CA PRO A 37 20.14 -6.16 -15.88
C PRO A 37 20.67 -7.41 -15.18
N TYR A 38 19.95 -7.85 -14.15
CA TYR A 38 20.19 -9.14 -13.52
C TYR A 38 19.81 -10.22 -14.55
N ASP A 39 20.81 -10.95 -15.05
CA ASP A 39 20.63 -12.05 -15.99
C ASP A 39 20.62 -13.39 -15.22
N PRO A 40 19.44 -13.98 -14.94
CA PRO A 40 19.30 -15.23 -14.21
C PRO A 40 19.74 -16.48 -14.99
N TYR A 41 20.21 -16.36 -16.24
CA TYR A 41 20.57 -17.52 -17.07
C TYR A 41 22.06 -17.87 -17.11
N SER A 42 22.94 -17.00 -16.61
CA SER A 42 24.39 -17.29 -16.54
C SER A 42 24.77 -18.37 -15.51
N ALA A 43 23.90 -18.65 -14.54
CA ALA A 43 24.14 -19.66 -13.51
C ALA A 43 23.89 -21.12 -13.95
N ARG A 44 23.37 -21.35 -15.16
CA ARG A 44 22.97 -22.70 -15.60
C ARG A 44 24.06 -23.48 -16.36
N GLU A 45 25.14 -22.83 -16.76
CA GLU A 45 26.18 -23.45 -17.59
C GLU A 45 27.22 -24.26 -16.77
N ALA A 46 27.36 -24.02 -15.46
CA ALA A 46 28.34 -24.72 -14.61
C ALA A 46 27.87 -26.09 -14.07
N ALA A 47 26.62 -26.51 -14.35
CA ALA A 47 26.03 -27.73 -13.79
C ALA A 47 25.70 -28.80 -14.85
N ARG A 48 26.31 -28.74 -16.05
CA ARG A 48 26.17 -29.77 -17.09
C ARG A 48 27.47 -30.56 -17.28
N SER A 49 27.89 -31.26 -16.23
CA SER A 49 28.80 -32.40 -16.37
C SER A 49 28.68 -33.31 -15.15
N SER A 50 27.65 -34.15 -15.14
CA SER A 50 27.71 -35.46 -14.48
C SER A 50 26.58 -36.33 -15.02
N THR A 51 27.01 -37.41 -15.65
CA THR A 51 26.24 -38.45 -16.30
C THR A 51 25.65 -39.42 -15.28
N ASN A 52 24.41 -39.85 -15.54
CA ASN A 52 23.69 -41.05 -15.04
C ASN A 52 23.45 -41.19 -13.52
N ASP A 53 22.18 -41.11 -13.11
CA ASP A 53 21.32 -42.27 -12.75
C ASP A 53 20.09 -41.76 -11.97
N ASN A 54 19.06 -42.58 -11.94
CA ASN A 54 17.71 -42.34 -11.50
C ASN A 54 17.54 -41.81 -10.06
N VAL A 55 16.33 -41.26 -9.84
CA VAL A 55 15.66 -40.86 -8.59
C VAL A 55 15.94 -39.43 -8.13
N VAL A 56 15.23 -38.47 -8.74
CA VAL A 56 15.05 -37.13 -8.17
C VAL A 56 14.01 -37.23 -7.05
N THR A 57 14.45 -37.19 -5.80
CA THR A 57 13.60 -36.83 -4.67
C THR A 57 13.20 -35.36 -4.84
N LEU A 58 11.90 -35.12 -5.07
CA LEU A 58 11.37 -33.77 -4.97
C LEU A 58 11.71 -33.23 -3.57
N PRO A 59 12.29 -32.02 -3.45
CA PRO A 59 12.29 -31.31 -2.18
C PRO A 59 10.83 -31.25 -1.72
N PRO A 60 10.51 -31.54 -0.45
CA PRO A 60 9.17 -31.30 0.04
C PRO A 60 8.85 -29.84 -0.27
N ARG A 61 7.81 -29.64 -1.09
CA ARG A 61 7.12 -28.38 -1.17
C ARG A 61 6.90 -27.94 0.29
N PRO A 62 7.24 -26.71 0.68
CA PRO A 62 6.69 -26.16 1.91
C PRO A 62 5.19 -25.93 1.63
N THR A 63 4.43 -27.02 1.51
CA THR A 63 3.01 -27.03 1.82
C THR A 63 2.95 -26.76 3.30
N ASP A 64 2.31 -25.64 3.64
CA ASP A 64 1.83 -25.37 4.97
C ASP A 64 2.91 -25.56 6.03
N ALA A 65 3.72 -24.50 6.20
CA ALA A 65 4.06 -24.15 7.57
C ALA A 65 2.71 -24.07 8.28
N ALA A 66 2.36 -25.15 8.98
CA ALA A 66 1.19 -25.24 9.81
C ALA A 66 1.18 -23.96 10.63
N VAL A 67 0.30 -23.03 10.25
CA VAL A 67 -0.13 -21.98 11.14
C VAL A 67 -0.67 -22.77 12.31
N LYS A 68 0.14 -22.89 13.37
CA LYS A 68 -0.35 -23.43 14.63
C LYS A 68 -1.64 -22.68 14.89
N PRO A 69 -2.78 -23.37 15.05
CA PRO A 69 -4.02 -22.70 15.36
C PRO A 69 -3.73 -21.79 16.55
N VAL A 70 -4.01 -20.50 16.39
CA VAL A 70 -3.85 -19.51 17.46
C VAL A 70 -4.66 -19.95 18.71
N ALA A 71 -5.62 -20.87 18.51
CA ALA A 71 -6.38 -21.59 19.51
C ALA A 71 -5.55 -22.37 20.57
N ASP A 72 -4.35 -22.87 20.24
CA ASP A 72 -3.55 -23.70 21.17
C ASP A 72 -2.58 -22.89 22.06
N ALA A 73 -2.50 -21.56 21.88
CA ALA A 73 -1.70 -20.70 22.74
C ALA A 73 -2.52 -20.20 23.95
N GLU A 74 -1.86 -20.04 25.10
CA GLU A 74 -2.50 -19.44 26.27
C GLU A 74 -3.05 -18.05 25.94
N PRO A 75 -4.23 -17.66 26.47
CA PRO A 75 -4.90 -16.40 26.11
C PRO A 75 -4.03 -15.15 26.23
N ALA A 76 -3.08 -15.17 27.17
CA ALA A 76 -2.16 -14.05 27.40
C ALA A 76 -1.06 -13.93 26.34
N GLU A 77 -0.64 -15.02 25.69
CA GLU A 77 0.44 -15.00 24.70
C GLU A 77 -0.04 -14.84 23.26
N ARG A 78 -1.32 -15.15 22.97
CA ARG A 78 -1.90 -15.05 21.61
C ARG A 78 -1.75 -13.68 20.97
N TRP A 79 -1.97 -12.63 21.75
CA TRP A 79 -2.04 -11.26 21.25
C TRP A 79 -0.77 -10.44 21.47
N LYS A 80 0.33 -11.11 21.80
CA LYS A 80 1.61 -10.44 22.08
C LYS A 80 2.05 -9.56 20.91
N GLY A 81 2.13 -8.25 21.17
CA GLY A 81 2.48 -7.23 20.17
C GLY A 81 1.32 -6.67 19.34
N ILE A 82 0.08 -7.11 19.60
CA ILE A 82 -1.14 -6.63 18.93
C ILE A 82 -2.07 -5.97 19.96
N ALA A 83 -2.32 -6.64 21.08
CA ALA A 83 -3.15 -6.12 22.16
C ALA A 83 -2.53 -6.47 23.52
N GLU A 84 -2.71 -5.60 24.51
CA GLU A 84 -2.28 -5.88 25.88
C GLU A 84 -3.12 -7.01 26.48
N PRO A 85 -2.52 -7.96 27.23
CA PRO A 85 -3.28 -9.03 27.88
C PRO A 85 -4.37 -8.46 28.81
N GLY A 86 -5.61 -8.91 28.64
CA GLY A 86 -6.75 -8.43 29.42
C GLY A 86 -7.34 -7.08 28.97
N SER A 87 -6.83 -6.47 27.90
CA SER A 87 -7.44 -5.27 27.31
C SER A 87 -8.78 -5.58 26.63
N ALA A 88 -9.61 -4.56 26.42
CA ALA A 88 -10.85 -4.68 25.66
C ALA A 88 -10.61 -5.19 24.23
N ALA A 89 -9.48 -4.83 23.62
CA ALA A 89 -9.07 -5.34 22.31
C ALA A 89 -8.80 -6.84 22.35
N ALA A 90 -8.08 -7.35 23.36
CA ALA A 90 -7.80 -8.78 23.50
C ALA A 90 -9.11 -9.60 23.66
N VAL A 91 -10.02 -9.12 24.51
CA VAL A 91 -11.34 -9.77 24.71
C VAL A 91 -12.17 -9.76 23.42
N GLY A 92 -12.16 -8.64 22.70
CA GLY A 92 -12.84 -8.51 21.41
C GLY A 92 -12.27 -9.45 20.35
N LEU A 93 -10.95 -9.54 20.25
CA LEU A 93 -10.27 -10.42 19.31
C LEU A 93 -10.53 -11.90 19.62
N ASP A 94 -10.62 -12.27 20.89
CA ASP A 94 -11.04 -13.62 21.29
C ASP A 94 -12.48 -13.92 20.84
N ALA A 95 -13.39 -12.94 20.94
CA ALA A 95 -14.76 -13.10 20.43
C ALA A 95 -14.82 -13.21 18.90
N VAL A 96 -13.93 -12.52 18.17
CA VAL A 96 -13.79 -12.66 16.71
C VAL A 96 -13.29 -14.05 16.36
N LEU A 97 -12.22 -14.55 17.01
CA LEU A 97 -11.71 -15.90 16.78
C LEU A 97 -12.73 -17.00 17.07
N ALA A 98 -13.58 -16.79 18.07
CA ALA A 98 -14.64 -17.74 18.41
C ALA A 98 -15.67 -17.90 17.28
N GLN A 99 -15.90 -16.85 16.47
CA GLN A 99 -16.79 -16.91 15.30
C GLN A 99 -16.04 -17.25 14.01
N ASP A 100 -14.81 -16.78 13.85
CA ASP A 100 -13.94 -17.04 12.70
C ASP A 100 -12.57 -17.55 13.18
N PRO A 101 -12.38 -18.88 13.25
CA PRO A 101 -11.11 -19.48 13.65
C PRO A 101 -9.95 -19.20 12.68
N SER A 102 -10.24 -18.71 11.47
CA SER A 102 -9.23 -18.39 10.45
C SER A 102 -8.71 -16.96 10.54
N PHE A 103 -9.26 -16.15 11.45
CA PHE A 103 -8.90 -14.75 11.61
C PHE A 103 -7.43 -14.58 12.06
N ASP A 104 -6.63 -13.88 11.25
CA ASP A 104 -5.25 -13.49 11.57
C ASP A 104 -5.17 -11.96 11.70
N PRO A 105 -4.90 -11.42 12.91
CA PRO A 105 -4.83 -9.98 13.11
C PRO A 105 -3.67 -9.29 12.38
N LYS A 106 -2.53 -9.96 12.18
CA LYS A 106 -1.39 -9.38 11.46
C LYS A 106 -1.71 -9.24 9.98
N HIS A 107 -2.35 -10.26 9.42
CA HIS A 107 -2.84 -10.22 8.05
C HIS A 107 -3.94 -9.16 7.90
N PHE A 108 -4.88 -9.11 8.85
CA PHE A 108 -5.92 -8.08 8.90
C PHE A 108 -5.34 -6.67 8.90
N LEU A 109 -4.36 -6.36 9.77
CA LEU A 109 -3.70 -5.04 9.80
C LEU A 109 -3.02 -4.69 8.47
N THR A 110 -2.42 -5.67 7.80
CA THR A 110 -1.81 -5.47 6.48
C THR A 110 -2.88 -5.14 5.43
N GLY A 111 -3.98 -5.89 5.41
CA GLY A 111 -5.12 -5.64 4.53
C GLY A 111 -5.79 -4.30 4.80
N ALA A 112 -5.95 -3.93 6.08
CA ALA A 112 -6.54 -2.66 6.50
C ALA A 112 -5.71 -1.46 6.02
N ARG A 113 -4.38 -1.56 6.09
CA ARG A 113 -3.46 -0.54 5.53
C ARG A 113 -3.69 -0.37 4.01
N ALA A 114 -3.74 -1.47 3.27
CA ALA A 114 -3.96 -1.43 1.83
C ALA A 114 -5.35 -0.87 1.48
N ALA A 115 -6.40 -1.30 2.19
CA ALA A 115 -7.75 -0.79 2.00
C ALA A 115 -7.84 0.72 2.26
N TYR A 116 -7.17 1.22 3.31
CA TYR A 116 -7.12 2.65 3.60
C TYR A 116 -6.49 3.44 2.46
N GLU A 117 -5.35 2.99 1.93
CA GLU A 117 -4.70 3.63 0.77
C GLU A 117 -5.64 3.65 -0.45
N MET A 118 -6.31 2.53 -0.73
CA MET A 118 -7.26 2.42 -1.84
C MET A 118 -8.45 3.38 -1.66
N ILE A 119 -9.01 3.46 -0.46
CA ILE A 119 -10.16 4.33 -0.15
C ILE A 119 -9.78 5.81 -0.30
N VAL A 120 -8.67 6.24 0.30
CA VAL A 120 -8.22 7.65 0.23
C VAL A 120 -7.92 8.06 -1.20
N THR A 121 -7.25 7.18 -1.95
CA THR A 121 -6.93 7.41 -3.37
C THR A 121 -8.19 7.47 -4.23
N ALA A 122 -9.10 6.51 -4.06
CA ALA A 122 -10.37 6.48 -4.78
C ALA A 122 -11.24 7.70 -4.47
N TYR A 123 -11.27 8.15 -3.21
CA TYR A 123 -11.99 9.35 -2.81
C TYR A 123 -11.44 10.61 -3.47
N ALA A 124 -10.12 10.78 -3.50
CA ALA A 124 -9.48 11.92 -4.17
C ALA A 124 -9.78 11.93 -5.68
N GLN A 125 -9.79 10.75 -6.31
CA GLN A 125 -10.08 10.58 -7.74
C GLN A 125 -11.58 10.64 -8.09
N GLY A 126 -12.47 10.58 -7.11
CA GLY A 126 -13.91 10.46 -7.33
C GLY A 126 -14.34 9.08 -7.85
N ASP A 127 -13.56 8.02 -7.65
CA ASP A 127 -13.90 6.66 -8.09
C ASP A 127 -14.94 6.01 -7.16
N ARG A 128 -16.21 6.31 -7.44
CA ARG A 128 -17.36 5.77 -6.72
C ARG A 128 -17.48 4.25 -6.84
N ARG A 129 -17.01 3.67 -7.94
CA ARG A 129 -17.11 2.21 -8.16
C ARG A 129 -16.17 1.47 -7.21
N ALA A 130 -14.95 1.95 -7.06
CA ALA A 130 -14.00 1.40 -6.08
C ALA A 130 -14.54 1.55 -4.65
N LEU A 131 -15.03 2.74 -4.29
CA LEU A 131 -15.56 3.01 -2.95
C LEU A 131 -16.75 2.12 -2.59
N LYS A 132 -17.67 1.86 -3.53
CA LYS A 132 -18.83 1.00 -3.30
C LYS A 132 -18.48 -0.44 -2.92
N ASN A 133 -17.34 -0.94 -3.39
CA ASN A 133 -16.88 -2.30 -3.09
C ASN A 133 -16.11 -2.40 -1.76
N LEU A 134 -15.55 -1.28 -1.29
CA LEU A 134 -14.68 -1.23 -0.12
C LEU A 134 -15.40 -0.74 1.14
N LEU A 135 -16.47 0.03 0.97
CA LEU A 135 -17.20 0.69 2.05
C LEU A 135 -18.56 0.04 2.28
N SER A 136 -19.00 0.05 3.54
CA SER A 136 -20.41 -0.22 3.84
C SER A 136 -21.30 0.85 3.24
N LYS A 137 -22.58 0.52 3.02
CA LYS A 137 -23.54 1.43 2.37
C LYS A 137 -23.59 2.81 3.04
N ASP A 138 -23.69 2.85 4.36
CA ASP A 138 -23.86 4.10 5.10
C ASP A 138 -22.62 5.00 5.00
N VAL A 139 -21.42 4.41 4.98
CA VAL A 139 -20.17 5.15 4.81
C VAL A 139 -19.99 5.59 3.36
N TYR A 140 -20.32 4.73 2.39
CA TYR A 140 -20.29 5.05 0.97
C TYR A 140 -21.17 6.26 0.63
N ASP A 141 -22.41 6.29 1.14
CA ASP A 141 -23.36 7.38 0.87
C ASP A 141 -22.80 8.75 1.32
N GLY A 142 -22.09 8.78 2.46
CA GLY A 142 -21.40 9.98 2.94
C GLY A 142 -20.23 10.42 2.03
N PHE A 143 -19.43 9.48 1.54
CA PHE A 143 -18.33 9.76 0.62
C PHE A 143 -18.85 10.25 -0.73
N GLU A 144 -19.89 9.62 -1.27
CA GLU A 144 -20.52 10.01 -2.52
C GLU A 144 -21.08 11.44 -2.44
N ALA A 145 -21.76 11.78 -1.35
CA ALA A 145 -22.28 13.14 -1.14
C ALA A 145 -21.17 14.18 -1.19
N ALA A 146 -20.06 13.95 -0.48
CA ALA A 146 -18.92 14.86 -0.46
C ALA A 146 -18.21 14.97 -1.82
N ILE A 147 -18.10 13.87 -2.58
CA ILE A 147 -17.55 13.87 -3.95
C ILE A 147 -18.45 14.72 -4.85
N LYS A 148 -19.76 14.49 -4.82
CA LYS A 148 -20.72 15.22 -5.63
C LYS A 148 -20.68 16.73 -5.35
N GLU A 149 -20.62 17.11 -4.08
CA GLU A 149 -20.54 18.52 -3.68
C GLU A 149 -19.28 19.19 -4.26
N ARG A 150 -18.12 18.52 -4.14
CA ARG A 150 -16.85 18.99 -4.73
C ARG A 150 -16.92 19.16 -6.25
N GLU A 151 -17.48 18.16 -6.94
CA GLU A 151 -17.67 18.21 -8.40
C GLU A 151 -18.56 19.37 -8.83
N THR A 152 -19.65 19.65 -8.08
CA THR A 152 -20.53 20.78 -8.40
C THR A 152 -19.85 22.14 -8.29
N ARG A 153 -18.80 22.25 -7.47
CA ARG A 153 -17.95 23.44 -7.36
C ARG A 153 -16.83 23.47 -8.41
N GLY A 154 -16.69 22.43 -9.24
CA GLY A 154 -15.61 22.31 -10.22
C GLY A 154 -14.22 22.08 -9.59
N GLU A 155 -14.18 21.65 -8.32
CA GLU A 155 -12.94 21.39 -7.60
C GLU A 155 -12.37 20.01 -7.93
N LYS A 156 -11.05 19.90 -7.98
CA LYS A 156 -10.34 18.61 -8.08
C LYS A 156 -9.53 18.37 -6.83
N ALA A 157 -9.63 17.16 -6.28
CA ALA A 157 -8.78 16.71 -5.20
C ALA A 157 -7.58 15.96 -5.78
N GLU A 158 -6.38 16.40 -5.42
CA GLU A 158 -5.17 15.64 -5.67
C GLU A 158 -4.61 15.19 -4.32
N THR A 159 -4.33 13.90 -4.19
CA THR A 159 -3.77 13.34 -2.97
C THR A 159 -2.64 12.40 -3.35
N ARG A 160 -1.48 12.62 -2.72
CA ARG A 160 -0.32 11.74 -2.87
C ARG A 160 -0.16 10.96 -1.58
N PHE A 161 -0.35 9.65 -1.68
CA PHE A 161 -0.08 8.73 -0.58
C PHE A 161 1.44 8.51 -0.45
N VAL A 162 1.99 8.63 0.76
CA VAL A 162 3.43 8.46 1.01
C VAL A 162 3.68 7.16 1.78
N SER A 163 3.14 7.05 2.99
CA SER A 163 3.26 5.85 3.83
C SER A 163 2.22 5.86 4.96
N ILE A 164 2.03 4.71 5.59
CA ILE A 164 1.32 4.59 6.88
C ILE A 164 2.35 4.29 7.95
N ASP A 165 2.55 5.22 8.88
CA ASP A 165 3.58 5.11 9.90
C ASP A 165 3.23 4.10 11.00
N LYS A 166 1.94 4.02 11.38
CA LYS A 166 1.46 3.13 12.44
C LYS A 166 0.07 2.58 12.13
N SER A 167 -0.20 1.33 12.52
CA SER A 167 -1.53 0.72 12.49
C SER A 167 -1.63 -0.25 13.67
N ASP A 168 -2.56 0.01 14.57
CA ASP A 168 -2.79 -0.81 15.75
C ASP A 168 -4.28 -1.16 15.84
N ILE A 169 -4.59 -2.28 16.51
CA ILE A 169 -5.96 -2.65 16.84
C ILE A 169 -6.29 -2.04 18.21
N VAL A 170 -7.22 -1.09 18.24
CA VAL A 170 -7.61 -0.39 19.48
C VAL A 170 -8.73 -1.13 20.21
N GLY A 171 -9.56 -1.86 19.48
CA GLY A 171 -10.69 -2.61 20.02
C GLY A 171 -11.23 -3.58 18.98
N ALA A 172 -12.02 -4.54 19.43
CA ALA A 172 -12.80 -5.39 18.55
C ALA A 172 -14.15 -5.70 19.22
N GLU A 173 -15.21 -5.79 18.44
CA GLU A 173 -16.56 -6.09 18.91
C GLU A 173 -17.26 -6.98 17.87
N VAL A 174 -18.03 -7.95 18.35
CA VAL A 174 -18.84 -8.80 17.47
C VAL A 174 -20.31 -8.50 17.68
N LYS A 175 -20.97 -8.02 16.63
CA LYS A 175 -22.42 -7.77 16.58
C LYS A 175 -23.08 -8.79 15.67
N GLY A 176 -23.67 -9.83 16.26
CA GLY A 176 -24.32 -10.91 15.51
C GLY A 176 -23.30 -11.68 14.67
N LYS A 177 -23.36 -11.55 13.34
CA LYS A 177 -22.43 -12.16 12.38
C LYS A 177 -21.39 -11.18 11.83
N THR A 178 -21.32 -9.97 12.36
CA THR A 178 -20.41 -8.92 11.88
C THR A 178 -19.41 -8.58 12.98
N ALA A 179 -18.13 -8.73 12.66
CA ALA A 179 -17.03 -8.23 13.49
C ALA A 179 -16.68 -6.79 13.10
N GLN A 180 -16.44 -5.95 14.11
CA GLN A 180 -15.91 -4.60 13.99
C GLN A 180 -14.56 -4.59 14.73
N VAL A 181 -13.49 -4.19 14.04
CA VAL A 181 -12.10 -4.24 14.51
C VAL A 181 -11.42 -2.92 14.17
#